data_AF-A0A4Z0QUM2-F1
#
_entry.id   AF-A0A4Z0QUM2-F1
#
_cell.length_a   1.000
_cell.length_b   1.000
_cell.length_c   1.000
_cell.angle_alpha   90.00
_cell.angle_beta   90.00
_cell.angle_gamma   90.00
#
_symmetry.space_group_name_H-M   'P 1'
#
loop_
_entity.id
_entity.type
_entity.pdbx_description
1 polymer ?
#
loop_
_entity_poly.entity_id
_entity_poly.type
_entity_poly.pdbx_seq_one_letter_code
_entity_poly.pdbx_strand_id
1 'polypeptide(L)'
;MSEKLSLAQLESFLDETCDSLRGNREAAEFKEYVISILYLKRLNDRFKLEREARRNKLTTKGLSQSQIEEELEKREFYRFFVPKMARWDRVKQEEEDLGSYLMKAFAEIDDINRGCLGVLRTIDFNKTTENGNKYISNADLVGLIQDFESLKLSDDNLDF
;
A
#
# COMPACT_ATOMS: atom_id res chain seq x y z
N MET A 1 18.80 -15.29 10.73
CA MET A 1 17.56 -14.72 11.30
C MET A 1 17.50 -13.29 10.81
N SER A 2 16.57 -12.93 9.93
CA SER A 2 16.40 -11.51 9.59
C SER A 2 15.91 -10.79 10.83
N GLU A 3 16.56 -9.68 11.20
CA GLU A 3 16.08 -8.80 12.27
C GLU A 3 14.70 -8.28 11.87
N LYS A 4 13.74 -8.41 12.79
CA LYS A 4 12.39 -7.87 12.61
C LYS A 4 12.45 -6.34 12.62
N LEU A 5 11.52 -5.71 11.91
CA LEU A 5 11.38 -4.27 11.88
C LEU A 5 10.84 -3.79 13.24
N SER A 6 11.66 -3.01 13.93
CA SER A 6 11.27 -2.34 15.17
C SER A 6 10.46 -1.08 14.93
N LEU A 7 9.68 -0.67 15.93
CA LEU A 7 8.93 0.59 15.89
C LEU A 7 9.88 1.77 15.62
N ALA A 8 11.03 1.83 16.30
CA ALA A 8 12.00 2.91 16.14
C ALA A 8 12.60 2.97 14.73
N GLN A 9 12.81 1.82 14.08
CA GLN A 9 13.27 1.77 12.68
C GLN A 9 12.19 2.26 11.72
N LEU A 10 10.92 1.89 11.96
CA LEU A 10 9.80 2.37 11.16
C LEU A 10 9.62 3.89 11.33
N GLU A 11 9.69 4.40 12.56
CA GLU A 11 9.59 5.84 12.84
C GLU A 11 10.72 6.62 12.15
N SER A 12 11.98 6.15 12.29
CA SER A 12 13.13 6.75 11.59
C SER A 12 12.91 6.79 10.09
N PHE A 13 12.49 5.67 9.49
CA PHE A 13 12.21 5.60 8.06
C PHE A 13 11.13 6.61 7.65
N LEU A 14 10.02 6.69 8.40
CA LEU A 14 8.93 7.60 8.09
C LEU A 14 9.36 9.06 8.18
N ASP A 15 10.17 9.41 9.17
CA ASP A 15 10.71 10.76 9.34
C ASP A 15 11.67 11.11 8.19
N GLU A 16 12.58 10.20 7.83
CA GLU A 16 13.51 10.37 6.70
C GLU A 16 12.77 10.52 5.36
N THR A 17 11.73 9.71 5.11
CA THR A 17 10.88 9.83 3.93
C THR A 17 10.12 11.16 3.91
N CYS A 18 9.58 11.61 5.05
CA CYS A 18 8.91 12.90 5.14
C CYS A 18 9.87 14.07 4.86
N ASP A 19 11.08 14.04 5.41
CA ASP A 19 12.10 15.07 5.21
C ASP A 19 12.56 15.14 3.75
N SER A 20 12.75 13.97 3.10
CA SER A 20 13.07 13.87 1.68
C SER A 20 11.99 14.50 0.79
N LEU A 21 10.72 14.23 1.10
CA LEU A 21 9.57 14.74 0.33
C LEU A 21 9.30 16.24 0.55
N ARG A 22 9.46 16.75 1.77
CA ARG A 22 9.03 18.13 2.07
C ARG A 22 9.96 19.16 1.43
N GLY A 23 11.25 18.87 1.31
CA GLY A 23 12.27 19.87 1.00
C GLY A 23 12.12 21.11 1.91
N ASN A 24 11.66 22.24 1.35
CA ASN A 24 11.41 23.50 2.08
C ASN A 24 9.94 23.75 2.50
N ARG A 25 9.02 22.79 2.30
CA ARG A 25 7.57 22.94 2.55
C ARG A 25 7.16 22.43 3.94
N GLU A 26 5.96 22.81 4.41
CA GLU A 26 5.46 22.43 5.73
C GLU A 26 5.20 20.91 5.86
N ALA A 27 5.70 20.30 6.95
CA ALA A 27 5.70 18.85 7.14
C ALA A 27 4.31 18.21 7.34
N ALA A 28 3.34 18.99 7.85
CA ALA A 28 2.03 18.46 8.24
C ALA A 28 1.25 17.88 7.05
N GLU A 29 1.35 18.49 5.86
CA GLU A 29 0.61 18.05 4.67
C GLU A 29 1.25 16.86 3.97
N PHE A 30 2.58 16.66 4.09
CA PHE A 30 3.27 15.50 3.49
C PHE A 30 3.01 14.21 4.26
N LYS A 31 2.80 14.34 5.57
CA LYS A 31 2.56 13.21 6.47
C LYS A 31 1.36 12.35 6.03
N GLU A 32 0.30 12.98 5.53
CA GLU A 32 -0.89 12.26 5.06
C GLU A 32 -0.58 11.36 3.84
N TYR A 33 0.23 11.84 2.90
CA TYR A 33 0.65 11.07 1.74
C TYR A 33 1.53 9.88 2.15
N VAL A 34 2.51 10.10 3.01
CA VAL A 34 3.40 9.03 3.51
C VAL A 34 2.62 7.97 4.28
N ILE A 35 1.72 8.38 5.17
CA ILE A 35 0.86 7.45 5.93
C ILE A 35 -0.06 6.65 4.99
N SER A 36 -0.54 7.26 3.91
CA SER A 36 -1.37 6.55 2.92
C SER A 36 -0.62 5.42 2.23
N ILE A 37 0.60 5.70 1.79
CA ILE A 37 1.43 4.70 1.13
C ILE A 37 1.85 3.61 2.13
N LEU A 38 2.18 3.98 3.37
CA LEU A 38 2.39 3.03 4.46
C LEU A 38 1.20 2.09 4.64
N TYR A 39 -0.01 2.64 4.65
CA TYR A 39 -1.23 1.86 4.80
C TYR A 39 -1.47 0.91 3.62
N LEU A 40 -1.28 1.41 2.40
CA LEU A 40 -1.36 0.60 1.18
C LEU A 40 -0.38 -0.56 1.20
N LYS A 41 0.88 -0.29 1.57
CA LYS A 41 1.95 -1.28 1.65
C LYS A 41 1.63 -2.34 2.70
N ARG A 42 1.22 -1.92 3.90
CA ARG A 42 0.82 -2.83 4.98
C ARG A 42 -0.36 -3.72 4.59
N LEU A 43 -1.40 -3.16 3.98
CA LEU A 43 -2.55 -3.93 3.48
C LEU A 43 -2.11 -4.99 2.48
N ASN A 44 -1.23 -4.61 1.55
CA ASN A 44 -0.71 -5.52 0.53
C ASN A 44 0.13 -6.65 1.11
N ASP A 45 1.06 -6.33 2.01
CA ASP A 45 1.95 -7.33 2.61
C ASP A 45 1.15 -8.34 3.46
N ARG A 46 0.17 -7.86 4.23
CA ARG A 46 -0.75 -8.71 4.97
C ARG A 46 -1.60 -9.58 4.06
N PHE A 47 -2.20 -8.99 3.02
CA PHE A 47 -3.01 -9.73 2.05
C PHE A 47 -2.19 -10.81 1.35
N LYS A 48 -0.93 -10.51 0.99
CA LYS A 48 -0.01 -11.46 0.37
C LYS A 48 0.24 -12.67 1.28
N LEU A 49 0.52 -12.46 2.56
CA LEU A 49 0.64 -13.55 3.54
C LEU A 49 -0.64 -14.40 3.65
N GLU A 50 -1.80 -13.77 3.81
CA GLU A 50 -3.09 -14.47 3.93
C GLU A 50 -3.35 -15.31 2.66
N ARG A 51 -3.04 -14.74 1.48
CA ARG A 51 -3.17 -15.39 0.17
C ARG A 51 -2.20 -16.56 0.00
N GLU A 52 -0.95 -16.43 0.42
CA GLU A 52 0.05 -17.52 0.37
C GLU A 52 -0.30 -18.66 1.33
N ALA A 53 -0.73 -18.34 2.56
CA ALA A 53 -1.19 -19.35 3.51
C ALA A 53 -2.42 -20.11 2.98
N ARG A 54 -3.37 -19.40 2.34
CA ARG A 54 -4.53 -20.02 1.70
C ARG A 54 -4.12 -20.89 0.51
N ARG A 55 -3.22 -20.40 -0.35
CA ARG A 55 -2.68 -21.16 -1.49
C ARG A 55 -2.12 -22.49 -1.03
N ASN A 56 -1.25 -22.48 -0.01
CA ASN A 56 -0.65 -23.70 0.53
C ASN A 56 -1.72 -24.69 1.02
N LYS A 57 -2.74 -24.21 1.75
CA LYS A 57 -3.86 -25.06 2.20
C LYS A 57 -4.64 -25.69 1.04
N LEU A 58 -4.88 -24.95 -0.04
CA LEU A 58 -5.61 -25.45 -1.21
C LEU A 58 -4.76 -26.43 -2.03
N THR A 59 -3.46 -26.18 -2.15
CA THR A 59 -2.50 -27.11 -2.75
C THR A 59 -2.46 -28.44 -1.99
N THR A 60 -2.39 -28.40 -0.65
CA THR A 60 -2.43 -29.63 0.18
C THR A 60 -3.76 -30.39 0.04
N LYS A 61 -4.85 -29.71 -0.30
CA LYS A 61 -6.15 -30.35 -0.62
C LYS A 61 -6.20 -30.96 -2.03
N GLY A 62 -5.15 -30.81 -2.84
CA GLY A 62 -5.06 -31.41 -4.17
C GLY A 62 -5.82 -30.67 -5.27
N LEU A 63 -6.15 -29.39 -5.08
CA LEU A 63 -6.78 -28.57 -6.13
C LEU A 63 -5.79 -28.30 -7.27
N SER A 64 -6.31 -28.18 -8.49
CA SER A 64 -5.50 -27.72 -9.63
C SER A 64 -5.15 -26.24 -9.50
N GLN A 65 -4.07 -25.80 -10.15
CA GLN A 65 -3.64 -24.39 -10.12
C GLN A 65 -4.76 -23.42 -10.54
N SER A 66 -5.56 -23.76 -11.56
CA SER A 66 -6.67 -22.91 -12.00
C SER A 66 -7.73 -22.72 -10.90
N GLN A 67 -8.07 -23.81 -10.20
CA GLN A 67 -9.04 -23.77 -9.10
C GLN A 67 -8.49 -23.01 -7.88
N ILE A 68 -7.20 -23.19 -7.58
CA ILE A 68 -6.54 -22.44 -6.51
C ILE A 68 -6.65 -20.94 -6.80
N GLU A 69 -6.32 -20.51 -8.01
CA GLU A 69 -6.34 -19.11 -8.39
C GLU A 69 -7.75 -18.51 -8.32
N GLU A 70 -8.80 -19.27 -8.71
CA GLU A 70 -10.19 -18.84 -8.54
C GLU A 70 -10.55 -18.70 -7.04
N GLU A 71 -10.18 -19.69 -6.22
CA GLU A 71 -10.42 -19.69 -4.78
C GLU A 71 -9.66 -18.59 -4.03
N LEU A 72 -8.51 -18.15 -4.54
CA LEU A 72 -7.71 -17.07 -3.96
C LEU A 72 -8.32 -15.70 -4.21
N GLU A 73 -9.21 -15.54 -5.19
CA GLU A 73 -9.86 -14.26 -5.51
C GLU A 73 -11.22 -14.10 -4.79
N LYS A 74 -11.64 -15.10 -4.01
CA LYS A 74 -12.86 -15.03 -3.21
C LYS A 74 -12.64 -14.17 -1.96
N ARG A 75 -13.19 -12.95 -1.98
CA ARG A 75 -13.14 -11.94 -0.90
C ARG A 75 -13.49 -12.50 0.49
N GLU A 76 -14.48 -13.38 0.58
CA GLU A 76 -15.04 -13.87 1.86
C GLU A 76 -14.02 -14.57 2.78
N PHE A 77 -12.87 -14.97 2.22
CA PHE A 77 -11.81 -15.65 2.96
C PHE A 77 -10.74 -14.72 3.52
N TYR A 78 -10.87 -13.41 3.29
CA TYR A 78 -9.90 -12.41 3.73
C TYR A 78 -10.58 -11.39 4.62
N ARG A 79 -9.86 -10.96 5.67
CA ARG A 79 -10.32 -9.84 6.50
C ARG A 79 -10.34 -8.54 5.70
N PHE A 80 -9.28 -8.31 4.93
CA PHE A 80 -9.16 -7.22 3.97
C PHE A 80 -8.74 -7.79 2.62
N PHE A 81 -9.57 -7.57 1.59
CA PHE A 81 -9.25 -8.01 0.24
C PHE A 81 -8.61 -6.86 -0.54
N VAL A 82 -7.49 -7.15 -1.21
CA VAL A 82 -6.82 -6.18 -2.08
C VAL A 82 -7.13 -6.55 -3.55
N PRO A 83 -7.92 -5.71 -4.27
CA PRO A 83 -8.24 -5.94 -5.66
C PRO A 83 -7.00 -5.86 -6.55
N LYS A 84 -7.07 -6.44 -7.74
CA LYS A 84 -5.91 -6.65 -8.61
C LYS A 84 -5.16 -5.35 -8.94
N MET A 85 -5.86 -4.25 -9.22
CA MET A 85 -5.21 -2.96 -9.52
C MET A 85 -4.59 -2.30 -8.29
N ALA A 86 -5.11 -2.56 -7.09
CA ALA A 86 -4.51 -2.04 -5.86
C ALA A 86 -3.40 -2.93 -5.28
N ARG A 87 -3.03 -4.01 -6.00
CA ARG A 87 -1.90 -4.86 -5.60
C ARG A 87 -0.61 -4.10 -5.77
N TRP A 88 0.28 -4.22 -4.79
CA TRP A 88 1.56 -3.51 -4.77
C TRP A 88 2.38 -3.71 -6.05
N ASP A 89 2.42 -4.95 -6.56
CA ASP A 89 3.11 -5.27 -7.83
C ASP A 89 2.51 -4.58 -9.07
N ARG A 90 1.25 -4.15 -9.02
CA ARG A 90 0.61 -3.33 -10.06
C ARG A 90 0.87 -1.85 -9.84
N VAL A 91 0.68 -1.37 -8.60
CA VAL A 91 0.91 0.04 -8.24
C VAL A 91 2.32 0.49 -8.60
N LYS A 92 3.35 -0.33 -8.33
CA LYS A 92 4.74 0.01 -8.63
C LYS A 92 5.11 0.03 -10.12
N GLN A 93 4.21 -0.45 -11.00
CA GLN A 93 4.39 -0.41 -12.45
C GLN A 93 3.83 0.88 -13.07
N GLU A 94 3.11 1.69 -12.29
CA GLU A 94 2.45 2.91 -12.77
C GLU A 94 3.38 4.12 -12.57
N GLU A 95 3.83 4.71 -13.67
CA GLU A 95 4.82 5.80 -13.65
C GLU A 95 4.28 7.12 -14.22
N GLU A 96 3.15 7.15 -14.94
CA GLU A 96 2.70 8.36 -15.65
C GLU A 96 1.67 9.18 -14.86
N ASP A 97 0.65 8.54 -14.30
CA ASP A 97 -0.44 9.19 -13.57
C ASP A 97 -0.74 8.47 -12.24
N LEU A 98 0.33 8.26 -11.46
CA LEU A 98 0.30 7.46 -10.25
C LEU A 98 -0.66 8.06 -9.21
N GLY A 99 -0.77 9.39 -9.12
CA GLY A 99 -1.70 10.04 -8.20
C GLY A 99 -3.16 9.64 -8.47
N SER A 100 -3.63 9.77 -9.71
CA SER A 100 -4.98 9.37 -10.09
C SER A 100 -5.18 7.86 -9.99
N TYR A 101 -4.14 7.08 -10.28
CA TYR A 101 -4.17 5.62 -10.12
C TYR A 101 -4.37 5.22 -8.65
N LEU A 102 -3.60 5.80 -7.73
CA LEU A 102 -3.69 5.55 -6.29
C LEU A 102 -5.07 5.90 -5.75
N MET A 103 -5.65 7.04 -6.17
CA MET A 103 -7.02 7.41 -5.77
C MET A 103 -8.04 6.36 -6.19
N LYS A 104 -7.94 5.83 -7.42
CA LYS A 104 -8.82 4.76 -7.91
C LYS A 104 -8.57 3.45 -7.15
N ALA A 105 -7.32 3.09 -6.88
CA ALA A 105 -6.94 1.89 -6.13
C ALA A 105 -7.51 1.93 -4.70
N PHE A 106 -7.40 3.07 -4.03
CA PHE A 106 -7.94 3.29 -2.70
C PHE A 106 -9.45 3.23 -2.66
N ALA A 107 -10.13 3.87 -3.63
CA ALA A 107 -11.57 3.76 -3.76
C ALA A 107 -12.01 2.30 -3.93
N GLU A 108 -11.36 1.54 -4.82
CA GLU A 108 -11.72 0.15 -5.06
C GLU A 108 -11.47 -0.73 -3.82
N ILE A 109 -10.32 -0.59 -3.13
CA ILE A 109 -10.07 -1.30 -1.88
C ILE A 109 -11.21 -1.01 -0.89
N ASP A 110 -11.57 0.26 -0.71
CA ASP A 110 -12.57 0.64 0.27
C ASP A 110 -13.98 0.12 -0.09
N ASP A 111 -14.39 0.19 -1.36
CA ASP A 111 -15.65 -0.40 -1.86
C ASP A 111 -15.70 -1.91 -1.63
N ILE A 112 -14.63 -2.61 -1.98
CA ILE A 112 -14.48 -4.04 -1.76
C ILE A 112 -14.35 -4.39 -0.28
N ASN A 113 -14.09 -3.45 0.62
CA ASN A 113 -14.01 -3.70 2.05
C ASN A 113 -15.18 -3.04 2.81
N ARG A 114 -16.28 -2.71 2.12
CA ARG A 114 -17.52 -2.12 2.71
C ARG A 114 -17.28 -0.80 3.45
N GLY A 115 -16.35 0.03 2.97
CA GLY A 115 -16.10 1.34 3.58
C GLY A 115 -15.32 1.30 4.90
N CYS A 116 -14.83 0.13 5.32
CA CYS A 116 -14.18 -0.02 6.63
C CYS A 116 -12.85 0.72 6.76
N LEU A 117 -12.28 1.22 5.65
CA LEU A 117 -10.95 1.83 5.68
C LEU A 117 -11.07 3.35 5.83
N GLY A 118 -12.00 4.01 5.12
CA GLY A 118 -12.41 5.42 5.30
C GLY A 118 -11.31 6.47 5.07
N VAL A 119 -10.18 6.34 5.74
CA VAL A 119 -8.95 7.15 5.64
C VAL A 119 -8.36 7.16 4.25
N LEU A 120 -8.54 6.08 3.47
CA LEU A 120 -7.97 5.99 2.13
C LEU A 120 -8.67 6.88 1.09
N ARG A 121 -9.90 7.34 1.37
CA ARG A 121 -10.68 8.18 0.44
C ARG A 121 -10.47 9.68 0.63
N THR A 122 -9.88 10.09 1.74
CA THR A 122 -9.79 11.52 2.09
C THR A 122 -8.62 12.22 1.43
N ILE A 123 -7.72 11.47 0.81
CA ILE A 123 -6.42 11.99 0.35
C ILE A 123 -6.44 12.23 -1.15
N ASP A 124 -6.16 13.47 -1.51
CA ASP A 124 -6.09 13.92 -2.90
C ASP A 124 -4.63 14.02 -3.34
N PHE A 125 -4.19 13.00 -4.10
CA PHE A 125 -2.86 12.96 -4.73
C PHE A 125 -2.72 13.91 -5.92
N ASN A 126 -3.81 14.54 -6.35
CA ASN A 126 -3.83 15.54 -7.42
C ASN A 126 -4.03 16.96 -6.88
N LYS A 127 -3.99 17.16 -5.56
CA LYS A 127 -4.06 18.48 -4.92
C LYS A 127 -3.06 19.43 -5.57
N THR A 128 -3.51 20.64 -5.88
CA THR A 128 -2.68 21.70 -6.45
C THR A 128 -2.50 22.85 -5.45
N THR A 129 -1.36 23.53 -5.55
CA THR A 129 -1.08 24.80 -4.87
C THR A 129 -1.82 25.94 -5.56
N GLU A 130 -1.90 27.10 -4.91
CA GLU A 130 -2.52 28.32 -5.47
C GLU A 130 -1.94 28.72 -6.84
N ASN A 131 -0.68 28.36 -7.09
CA ASN A 131 0.02 28.64 -8.35
C ASN A 131 -0.23 27.59 -9.44
N GLY A 132 -1.12 26.62 -9.21
CA GLY A 132 -1.49 25.56 -10.16
C GLY A 132 -0.53 24.37 -10.23
N ASN A 133 0.59 24.40 -9.50
CA ASN A 133 1.51 23.27 -9.41
C ASN A 133 0.95 22.17 -8.52
N LYS A 134 1.20 20.89 -8.84
CA LYS A 134 0.87 19.77 -7.95
C LYS A 134 1.57 19.93 -6.60
N TYR A 135 0.84 19.61 -5.53
CA TYR A 135 1.35 19.66 -4.16
C TYR A 135 2.41 18.58 -3.94
N ILE A 136 2.14 17.37 -4.42
CA ILE A 136 3.11 16.27 -4.56
C ILE A 136 3.26 15.95 -6.06
N SER A 137 4.49 15.94 -6.57
CA SER A 137 4.70 15.64 -7.98
C SER A 137 4.55 14.13 -8.23
N ASN A 138 4.32 13.75 -9.49
CA ASN A 138 4.30 12.34 -9.84
C ASN A 138 5.66 11.65 -9.58
N ALA A 139 6.77 12.36 -9.78
CA ALA A 139 8.10 11.85 -9.46
C ALA A 139 8.27 11.57 -7.97
N ASP A 140 7.76 12.45 -7.11
CA ASP A 140 7.76 12.27 -5.65
C ASP A 140 6.96 11.02 -5.24
N LEU A 141 5.80 10.79 -5.88
CA LEU A 141 4.99 9.60 -5.63
C LEU A 141 5.69 8.31 -6.07
N VAL A 142 6.36 8.33 -7.23
CA VAL A 142 7.12 7.17 -7.72
C VAL A 142 8.28 6.86 -6.77
N GLY A 143 9.02 7.89 -6.33
CA GLY A 143 10.07 7.74 -5.32
C GLY A 143 9.53 7.17 -4.01
N LEU A 144 8.39 7.67 -3.54
CA LEU A 144 7.73 7.17 -2.34
C LEU A 144 7.33 5.69 -2.46
N ILE A 145 6.80 5.25 -3.60
CA ILE A 145 6.52 3.82 -3.82
C ILE A 145 7.80 2.99 -3.80
N GLN A 146 8.90 3.49 -4.40
CA GLN A 146 10.18 2.80 -4.41
C GLN A 146 10.79 2.67 -3.01
N ASP A 147 10.74 3.74 -2.20
CA ASP A 147 11.25 3.73 -0.82
C ASP A 147 10.57 2.63 0.01
N PHE A 148 9.24 2.53 -0.12
CA PHE A 148 8.43 1.54 0.60
C PHE A 148 8.54 0.11 0.04
N GLU A 149 9.03 -0.13 -1.19
CA GLU A 149 9.23 -1.48 -1.73
C GLU A 149 10.18 -2.32 -0.86
N SER A 150 11.19 -1.66 -0.29
CA SER A 150 12.21 -2.31 0.55
C SER A 150 11.67 -2.77 1.90
N LEU A 151 10.56 -2.17 2.36
CA LEU A 151 9.93 -2.50 3.63
C LEU A 151 9.07 -3.76 3.51
N LYS A 152 9.08 -4.57 4.57
CA LYS A 152 8.15 -5.66 4.79
C LYS A 152 7.31 -5.35 6.02
N LEU A 153 6.06 -4.99 5.79
CA LEU A 153 5.11 -4.57 6.83
C LEU A 153 4.09 -5.67 7.16
N SER A 154 4.47 -6.92 6.91
CA SER A 154 3.70 -8.10 7.28
C SER A 154 3.82 -8.39 8.78
N ASP A 155 2.76 -8.96 9.37
CA ASP A 155 2.68 -9.17 10.83
C ASP A 155 3.80 -10.08 11.38
N ASP A 156 4.41 -10.94 10.55
CA ASP A 156 5.55 -11.79 10.94
C ASP A 156 6.88 -11.05 11.01
N ASN A 157 6.99 -9.90 10.32
CA ASN A 157 8.21 -9.09 10.21
C ASN A 157 8.24 -7.89 11.18
N LEU A 158 7.15 -7.61 11.90
CA LEU A 158 7.09 -6.57 12.93
C LEU A 158 7.41 -7.17 14.32
N ASP A 159 8.08 -6.40 15.18
CA ASP A 159 8.38 -6.79 16.57
C ASP A 159 7.42 -6.20 17.63
N PHE A 160 6.39 -5.46 17.19
CA PHE A 160 5.42 -4.73 18.00
C PHE A 160 3.97 -4.99 17.61
#